data_AF-A0A662IEP0-F1
#
_entry.id   AF-A0A662IEP0-F1
#
_cell.length_a   1.000
_cell.length_b   1.000
_cell.length_c   1.000
_cell.angle_alpha   90.00
_cell.angle_beta   90.00
_cell.angle_gamma   90.00
#
_symmetry.space_group_name_H-M   'P 1'
#
loop_
_entity.id
_entity.type
_entity.pdbx_description
1 polymer ?
#
loop_
_entity_poly.entity_id
_entity_poly.type
_entity_poly.pdbx_seq_one_letter_code
_entity_poly.pdbx_strand_id
1 'polypeptide(L)' 'MREAYAYVRVSLSEEHPENQEVAIREWARLNGYNVIGWFKDIGVSGAVPPWEREGFKRLLEAARQKPRPVLI' A
#
# COMPACT_ATOMS: atom_id res chain seq x y z
N MET A 1 -5.10 -12.09 14.77
CA MET A 1 -5.23 -11.16 13.62
C MET A 1 -4.02 -11.36 12.73
N ARG A 2 -4.17 -11.52 11.42
CA ARG A 2 -3.05 -11.75 10.49
C ARG A 2 -2.36 -10.42 10.18
N GLU A 3 -1.04 -10.38 10.11
CA GLU A 3 -0.32 -9.16 9.72
C GLU A 3 -0.34 -8.99 8.19
N ALA A 4 -0.51 -7.76 7.72
CA ALA A 4 -0.44 -7.41 6.30
C ALA A 4 0.29 -6.08 6.09
N TYR A 5 0.78 -5.87 4.88
CA TYR A 5 1.19 -4.56 4.36
C TYR A 5 0.05 -3.93 3.57
N ALA A 6 0.08 -2.61 3.40
CA ALA A 6 -0.83 -1.89 2.54
C ALA A 6 -0.07 -0.98 1.58
N TYR A 7 -0.57 -0.87 0.34
CA TYR A 7 0.01 -0.01 -0.67
C TYR A 7 -1.06 0.88 -1.31
N VAL A 8 -0.77 2.18 -1.40
CA VAL A 8 -1.67 3.22 -1.92
C VAL A 8 -0.95 4.00 -3.01
N ARG A 9 -1.65 4.30 -4.12
CA ARG A 9 -1.09 5.12 -5.19
C ARG A 9 -2.14 6.04 -5.81
N VAL A 10 -1.75 7.28 -6.03
CA VAL A 10 -2.54 8.28 -6.74
C VAL A 10 -1.68 8.95 -7.81
N SER A 11 -2.30 9.34 -8.93
CA SER A 11 -1.60 9.89 -10.09
C SER A 11 -1.22 11.34 -9.87
N LEU A 12 -2.03 12.08 -9.11
CA LEU A 12 -1.88 13.50 -8.84
C LEU A 12 -1.70 13.73 -7.34
N SER A 13 -0.98 14.79 -6.99
CA SER A 13 -0.69 15.13 -5.58
C SER A 13 -1.91 15.65 -4.82
N GLU A 14 -2.87 16.21 -5.55
CA GLU A 14 -4.12 16.80 -5.05
C GLU A 14 -5.24 15.77 -4.88
N GLU A 15 -5.05 14.54 -5.33
CA GLU A 15 -5.98 13.44 -5.05
C GLU A 15 -5.97 13.09 -3.55
N HIS A 16 -6.99 12.37 -3.10
CA HIS A 16 -7.19 11.98 -1.70
C HIS A 16 -6.79 10.52 -1.45
N PRO A 17 -5.49 10.20 -1.24
CA PRO A 17 -5.04 8.84 -0.92
C PRO A 17 -5.66 8.29 0.37
N GLU A 18 -6.11 9.16 1.26
CA GLU A 18 -6.75 8.81 2.53
C GLU A 18 -8.01 7.95 2.31
N ASN A 19 -8.72 8.15 1.20
CA ASN A 19 -9.89 7.34 0.85
C ASN A 19 -9.53 5.86 0.65
N GLN A 20 -8.39 5.58 0.02
CA GLN A 20 -7.88 4.21 -0.14
C GLN A 20 -7.44 3.65 1.22
N GLU A 21 -6.80 4.47 2.06
CA GLU A 21 -6.39 4.05 3.41
C GLU A 21 -7.57 3.68 4.30
N VAL A 22 -8.65 4.46 4.27
CA VAL A 22 -9.88 4.17 5.00
C VAL A 22 -10.50 2.86 4.51
N ALA A 23 -10.60 2.67 3.20
CA ALA A 23 -11.15 1.46 2.62
C ALA A 23 -10.34 0.21 3.00
N ILE A 24 -9.00 0.29 2.90
CA ILE A 24 -8.10 -0.80 3.29
C ILE A 24 -8.21 -1.09 4.79
N ARG A 25 -8.26 -0.06 5.65
CA ARG A 25 -8.41 -0.24 7.10
C ARG A 25 -9.71 -0.96 7.45
N GLU A 26 -10.82 -0.54 6.85
CA GLU A 26 -12.11 -1.15 7.14
C GLU A 26 -12.18 -2.59 6.65
N TRP A 27 -11.70 -2.86 5.43
CA TRP A 27 -11.61 -4.22 4.92
C TRP A 27 -10.70 -5.09 5.79
N ALA A 28 -9.52 -4.59 6.18
CA ALA A 28 -8.59 -5.32 7.03
C ALA A 28 -9.22 -5.68 8.38
N ARG A 29 -9.90 -4.71 9.01
CA ARG A 29 -10.60 -4.90 10.28
C ARG A 29 -11.67 -5.99 10.17
N LEU A 30 -12.52 -5.92 9.13
CA LEU A 30 -13.58 -6.89 8.89
C LEU A 30 -13.07 -8.31 8.59
N ASN A 31 -11.88 -8.41 7.98
CA ASN A 31 -11.29 -9.68 7.55
C ASN A 31 -10.19 -10.20 8.49
N GLY A 32 -10.04 -9.61 9.68
CA GLY A 32 -9.10 -10.08 10.70
C GLY A 32 -7.63 -9.86 10.34
N TYR A 33 -7.32 -8.78 9.61
CA TYR A 33 -5.98 -8.31 9.30
C TYR A 33 -5.57 -7.06 10.10
N ASN A 34 -4.29 -7.00 10.47
CA ASN A 34 -3.63 -5.84 11.06
C ASN A 34 -2.62 -5.29 10.06
N VAL A 35 -2.78 -4.04 9.61
CA VAL A 35 -1.84 -3.40 8.69
C VAL A 35 -0.66 -2.86 9.47
N ILE A 36 0.50 -3.48 9.29
CA ILE A 36 1.73 -3.16 10.04
C ILE A 36 2.73 -2.28 9.25
N GLY A 37 2.40 -1.94 8.01
CA GLY A 37 3.24 -1.09 7.15
C GLY A 37 2.44 -0.54 5.99
N TRP A 38 2.56 0.78 5.78
CA TRP A 38 1.92 1.50 4.69
C TRP A 38 2.99 2.02 3.73
N PHE A 39 2.79 1.76 2.45
CA PHE A 39 3.66 2.17 1.36
C PHE A 39 2.84 3.02 0.39
N LYS A 40 3.40 4.13 -0.07
CA LYS A 40 2.63 5.13 -0.82
C LYS A 40 3.43 5.68 -1.98
N ASP A 41 2.75 5.87 -3.11
CA ASP A 41 3.26 6.58 -4.28
C ASP A 41 2.26 7.66 -4.69
N ILE A 42 2.50 8.89 -4.24
CA ILE A 42 1.62 10.05 -4.43
C ILE A 42 2.14 10.91 -5.59
N GLY A 43 1.26 11.31 -6.51
CA GLY A 43 1.67 12.03 -7.72
C GLY A 43 2.44 11.16 -8.72
N VAL A 44 2.27 9.83 -8.65
CA VAL A 44 3.00 8.87 -9.49
C VAL A 44 2.03 8.22 -10.45
N SER A 45 2.18 8.46 -11.75
CA SER A 45 1.33 7.86 -12.78
C SER A 45 1.31 6.33 -12.72
N GLY A 46 0.15 5.74 -13.00
CA GLY A 46 -0.01 4.28 -13.13
C GLY A 46 0.79 3.68 -14.29
N ALA A 47 1.24 4.50 -15.25
CA ALA A 47 2.11 4.08 -16.35
C ALA A 47 3.59 3.93 -15.94
N VAL A 48 4.02 4.52 -14.81
CA VAL A 48 5.38 4.32 -14.29
C VAL A 48 5.51 2.85 -13.87
N PRO A 49 6.53 2.11 -14.32
CA PRO A 49 6.69 0.71 -13.95
C PRO A 49 6.81 0.52 -12.42
N PRO A 50 6.25 -0.54 -11.83
CA PRO A 50 6.26 -0.73 -10.37
C PRO A 50 7.65 -0.72 -9.75
N TRP A 51 8.67 -1.26 -10.44
CA TRP A 51 10.07 -1.26 -9.96
C TRP A 51 10.75 0.11 -10.04
N GLU A 52 10.11 1.14 -10.57
CA GLU A 52 10.59 2.53 -10.56
C GLU A 52 9.90 3.37 -9.48
N ARG A 53 8.79 2.88 -8.92
CA ARG A 53 8.03 3.60 -7.89
C ARG A 53 8.65 3.38 -6.52
N GLU A 54 9.00 4.46 -5.85
CA GLU A 54 9.77 4.40 -4.60
C GLU A 54 8.98 3.75 -3.46
N GLY A 55 7.69 4.04 -3.36
CA GLY A 55 6.80 3.39 -2.39
C GLY A 55 6.71 1.88 -2.63
N PHE A 56 6.52 1.48 -3.89
CA PHE A 56 6.43 0.06 -4.27
C PHE A 56 7.76 -0.69 -4.07
N LYS A 57 8.91 -0.08 -4.37
CA LYS A 57 10.23 -0.69 -4.07
C LYS A 57 10.38 -1.01 -2.59
N ARG A 58 10.07 -0.05 -1.72
CA ARG A 58 10.12 -0.23 -0.27
C ARG A 58 9.17 -1.32 0.21
N LEU A 59 8.00 -1.45 -0.41
CA LEU A 59 7.08 -2.58 -0.15
C LEU A 59 7.75 -3.91 -0.51
N LEU A 60 8.34 -4.01 -1.69
CA LEU A 60 9.01 -5.24 -2.14
C LEU A 60 10.17 -5.62 -1.23
N GLU A 61 10.95 -4.64 -0.77
CA GLU A 61 12.04 -4.87 0.20
C GLU A 61 11.50 -5.40 1.53
N ALA A 62 10.43 -4.81 2.06
CA ALA A 62 9.80 -5.27 3.29
C ALA A 62 9.23 -6.68 3.14
N ALA A 63 8.55 -6.97 2.02
CA ALA A 63 8.02 -8.29 1.70
C ALA A 63 9.13 -9.33 1.49
N ARG A 64 10.27 -8.93 0.91
CA ARG A 64 11.44 -9.80 0.74
C ARG A 64 12.07 -10.16 2.09
N GLN A 65 12.13 -9.21 3.02
CA GLN A 65 12.66 -9.45 4.36
C GLN A 65 11.71 -10.29 5.21
N LYS A 66 10.40 -10.00 5.16
CA LYS A 66 9.38 -10.75 5.89
C LYS A 66 8.08 -10.81 5.08
N PRO A 67 7.84 -11.93 4.36
CA PRO A 67 6.69 -12.09 3.49
C PRO A 67 5.37 -11.95 4.25
N ARG A 68 4.49 -11.09 3.74
CA ARG A 68 3.15 -10.86 4.26
C ARG A 68 2.19 -10.54 3.10
N PRO A 69 0.88 -10.80 3.27
CA PRO A 69 -0.14 -10.32 2.33
C PRO A 69 -0.04 -8.80 2.14
N VAL A 70 -0.35 -8.34 0.94
CA VAL A 70 -0.41 -6.92 0.60
C VAL A 70 -1.86 -6.57 0.26
N LEU A 71 -2.37 -5.53 0.90
CA LEU A 71 -3.68 -4.95 0.63
C LEU A 71 -3.51 -3.71 -0.26
N ILE A 72 -4.30 -3.61 -1.33
CA ILE A 72 -4.29 -2.53 -2.30
C ILE A 72 -5.71 -2.09 -2.62
#